data_AF-A0A933QYX3-F1
#
_entry.id   AF-A0A933QYX3-F1
#
_cell.length_a   1.000
_cell.length_b   1.000
_cell.length_c   1.000
_cell.angle_alpha   90.00
_cell.angle_beta   90.00
_cell.angle_gamma   90.00
#
_symmetry.space_group_name_H-M   'P 1'
#
loop_
_entity.id
_entity.type
_entity.pdbx_description
1 polymer ?
#
loop_
_entity_poly.entity_id
_entity_poly.type
_entity_poly.pdbx_seq_one_letter_code
_entity_poly.pdbx_strand_id
1 'polypeptide(L)'
;MTESKEHLWCMRRDGYVRGPFPQAQISQYILLGRIREDDELSTDRESWTPVRDLPQLIPDIMKHVDTEEARQRLQEARIRADERRGNERRLGSERMRADTGERRRDSDRRQDEEVETVRHREIRRGVLDAGLVADTGPCGPQCKIVLAIICMLALVFIVFTPDAPDDHPDCSAPAAPQVNWNNCKMPGLEAEQANLRAAQARNMDLTGARLVGANFIGSDLAYTLLNLADLRHADLSNARMTGAGLRAADLRGARLAGADLSFADLREARLDGAVLAETRFDNAIWIDGRTCKAGSVGRCL
;
A
#
# COMPACT_ATOMS: atom_id res chain seq x y z
N MET A 1 -15.36 -0.63 -36.34
CA MET A 1 -15.65 -1.10 -34.98
C MET A 1 -17.02 -0.56 -34.60
N THR A 2 -18.06 -1.35 -34.85
CA THR A 2 -19.44 -1.01 -34.45
C THR A 2 -19.61 -1.32 -32.98
N GLU A 3 -19.87 -0.29 -32.17
CA GLU A 3 -20.31 -0.41 -30.78
C GLU A 3 -21.54 -1.32 -30.70
N SER A 4 -21.34 -2.60 -30.37
CA SER A 4 -22.43 -3.49 -30.01
C SER A 4 -22.91 -3.09 -28.62
N LYS A 5 -23.99 -2.31 -28.54
CA LYS A 5 -24.74 -2.16 -27.29
C LYS A 5 -25.11 -3.57 -26.83
N GLU A 6 -24.51 -4.03 -25.74
CA GLU A 6 -24.82 -5.33 -25.15
C GLU A 6 -26.29 -5.32 -24.74
N HIS A 7 -27.12 -6.04 -25.51
CA HIS A 7 -28.53 -6.19 -25.19
C HIS A 7 -28.62 -7.07 -23.95
N LEU A 8 -29.05 -6.47 -22.85
CA LEU A 8 -29.27 -7.12 -21.57
C LEU A 8 -30.69 -7.70 -21.53
N TRP A 9 -30.79 -8.96 -21.11
CA TRP A 9 -32.04 -9.72 -21.09
C TRP A 9 -32.40 -10.13 -19.68
N CYS A 10 -33.68 -9.99 -19.33
CA CYS A 10 -34.28 -10.56 -18.13
C CYS A 10 -35.11 -11.77 -18.52
N MET A 11 -35.12 -12.80 -17.67
CA MET A 11 -35.93 -14.00 -17.85
C MET A 11 -37.01 -14.08 -16.78
N ARG A 12 -38.20 -14.59 -17.14
CA ARG A 12 -39.32 -14.85 -16.23
C ARG A 12 -39.77 -16.30 -16.37
N ARG A 13 -39.84 -16.98 -15.22
CA ARG A 13 -40.42 -18.33 -15.09
C ARG A 13 -41.22 -18.39 -13.79
N ASP A 14 -42.45 -18.89 -13.86
CA ASP A 14 -43.34 -19.05 -12.70
C ASP A 14 -43.50 -17.75 -11.86
N GLY A 15 -43.53 -16.59 -12.52
CA GLY A 15 -43.65 -15.28 -11.87
C GLY A 15 -42.35 -14.72 -11.29
N TYR A 16 -41.23 -15.46 -11.31
CA TYR A 16 -39.93 -15.00 -10.85
C TYR A 16 -39.10 -14.42 -11.97
N VAL A 17 -38.66 -13.15 -11.81
CA VAL A 17 -37.78 -12.47 -12.76
C VAL A 17 -36.32 -12.57 -12.32
N ARG A 18 -35.43 -12.94 -13.25
CA ARG A 18 -33.97 -12.99 -13.05
C ARG A 18 -33.24 -12.22 -14.15
N GLY A 19 -32.14 -11.56 -13.81
CA GLY A 19 -31.32 -10.77 -14.73
C GLY A 19 -31.00 -9.38 -14.15
N PRO A 20 -30.40 -8.48 -14.95
CA PRO A 20 -30.14 -8.63 -16.38
C PRO A 20 -28.94 -9.55 -16.68
N PHE A 21 -29.02 -10.29 -17.79
CA PHE A 21 -27.94 -11.13 -18.30
C PHE A 21 -27.53 -10.68 -19.71
N PRO A 22 -26.24 -10.74 -20.06
CA PRO A 22 -25.81 -10.53 -21.44
C PRO A 22 -26.40 -11.58 -22.38
N GLN A 23 -26.68 -11.21 -23.63
CA GLN A 23 -27.21 -12.11 -24.65
C GLN A 23 -26.41 -13.42 -24.79
N ALA A 24 -25.08 -13.35 -24.74
CA ALA A 24 -24.22 -14.54 -24.81
C ALA A 24 -24.49 -15.55 -23.68
N GLN A 25 -24.85 -15.07 -22.48
CA GLN A 25 -25.16 -15.92 -21.34
C GLN A 25 -26.54 -16.57 -21.48
N ILE A 26 -27.52 -15.85 -22.05
CA ILE A 26 -28.83 -16.41 -22.39
C ILE A 26 -28.69 -17.55 -23.41
N SER A 27 -27.95 -17.32 -24.51
CA SER A 27 -27.70 -18.37 -25.51
C SER A 27 -27.00 -19.60 -24.92
N GLN A 28 -26.07 -19.41 -23.98
CA GLN A 28 -25.44 -20.53 -23.27
C GLN A 28 -26.43 -21.28 -22.35
N TYR A 29 -27.32 -20.57 -21.66
CA TYR A 29 -28.34 -21.21 -20.82
C TYR A 29 -29.39 -21.97 -21.64
N ILE A 30 -29.72 -21.50 -22.83
CA ILE A 30 -30.55 -22.24 -23.80
C ILE A 30 -29.81 -23.52 -24.25
N LEU A 31 -28.51 -23.41 -24.60
CA LEU A 31 -27.69 -24.57 -25.00
C LEU A 31 -27.65 -25.68 -23.93
N LEU A 32 -27.51 -25.26 -22.66
CA LEU A 32 -27.47 -26.16 -21.49
C LEU A 32 -28.86 -26.64 -21.04
N GLY A 33 -29.95 -26.19 -21.69
CA GLY A 33 -31.33 -26.55 -21.31
C GLY A 33 -31.80 -25.95 -19.98
N ARG A 34 -31.12 -24.91 -19.48
CA ARG A 34 -31.50 -24.19 -18.24
C ARG A 34 -32.66 -23.22 -18.50
N ILE A 35 -32.67 -22.63 -19.70
CA ILE A 35 -33.80 -21.87 -20.24
C ILE A 35 -34.54 -22.78 -21.22
N ARG A 36 -35.86 -22.85 -21.08
CA ARG A 36 -36.77 -23.65 -21.90
C ARG A 36 -37.48 -22.78 -22.94
N GLU A 37 -38.08 -23.41 -23.94
CA GLU A 37 -38.76 -22.73 -25.03
C GLU A 37 -40.01 -21.94 -24.60
N ASP A 38 -40.61 -22.32 -23.47
CA ASP A 38 -41.77 -21.68 -22.85
C ASP A 38 -41.41 -20.55 -21.87
N ASP A 39 -40.13 -20.40 -21.52
CA ASP A 39 -39.69 -19.28 -20.68
C ASP A 39 -39.84 -17.96 -21.41
N GLU A 40 -40.15 -16.91 -20.66
CA GLU A 40 -40.31 -15.56 -21.23
C GLU A 40 -39.05 -14.73 -21.01
N LEU A 41 -38.63 -14.03 -22.06
CA LEU A 41 -37.51 -13.12 -22.04
C LEU A 41 -37.97 -11.69 -22.35
N SER A 42 -37.29 -10.71 -21.75
CA SER A 42 -37.60 -9.30 -21.91
C SER A 42 -36.33 -8.45 -21.83
N THR A 43 -36.22 -7.41 -22.67
CA THR A 43 -35.13 -6.42 -22.60
C THR A 43 -35.48 -5.20 -21.75
N ASP A 44 -36.77 -4.90 -21.59
CA ASP A 44 -37.30 -3.70 -20.91
C ASP A 44 -38.02 -4.01 -19.59
N ARG A 45 -38.24 -5.30 -19.28
CA ARG A 45 -39.03 -5.83 -18.15
C ARG A 45 -40.54 -5.58 -18.23
N GLU A 46 -41.02 -5.01 -19.32
CA GLU A 46 -42.44 -4.69 -19.53
C GLU A 46 -43.03 -5.60 -20.61
N SER A 47 -42.32 -5.79 -21.73
CA SER A 47 -42.71 -6.67 -22.81
C SER A 47 -42.04 -8.04 -22.68
N TRP A 48 -42.83 -9.10 -22.57
CA TRP A 48 -42.37 -10.47 -22.34
C TRP A 48 -42.66 -11.32 -23.57
N THR A 49 -41.62 -11.94 -24.13
CA THR A 49 -41.72 -12.78 -25.33
C THR A 49 -41.17 -14.17 -25.02
N PRO A 50 -41.89 -15.26 -25.34
CA PRO A 50 -41.39 -16.61 -25.09
C PRO A 50 -40.19 -16.93 -25.98
N VAL A 51 -39.26 -17.75 -25.48
CA VAL A 51 -37.99 -18.07 -26.16
C VAL A 51 -38.19 -18.66 -27.56
N ARG A 52 -39.24 -19.47 -27.77
CA ARG A 52 -39.60 -20.02 -29.09
C ARG A 52 -39.78 -18.96 -30.19
N ASP A 53 -40.21 -17.76 -29.81
CA ASP A 53 -40.48 -16.65 -30.75
C ASP A 53 -39.24 -15.75 -30.94
N LEU A 54 -38.09 -16.13 -30.38
CA LEU A 54 -36.81 -15.42 -30.44
C LEU A 54 -35.70 -16.29 -31.09
N PRO A 55 -35.79 -16.60 -32.40
CA PRO A 55 -34.85 -17.49 -33.09
C PRO A 55 -33.40 -16.97 -33.13
N GLN A 56 -33.20 -15.67 -32.92
CA GLN A 56 -31.88 -15.03 -32.84
C GLN A 56 -31.09 -15.38 -31.57
N LEU A 57 -31.77 -15.86 -30.51
CA LEU A 57 -31.11 -16.25 -29.26
C LEU A 57 -30.75 -17.74 -29.23
N ILE A 58 -31.36 -18.53 -30.10
CA ILE A 58 -31.16 -19.98 -30.22
C ILE A 58 -29.83 -20.24 -30.96
N PRO A 59 -28.85 -20.89 -30.33
CA PRO A 59 -27.58 -21.25 -30.97
C PRO A 59 -27.79 -22.07 -32.24
N ASP A 60 -27.05 -21.77 -33.31
CA ASP A 60 -27.23 -22.43 -34.61
C ASP A 60 -27.01 -23.95 -34.56
N ILE A 61 -26.15 -24.42 -33.65
CA ILE A 61 -25.90 -25.85 -33.40
C ILE A 61 -27.16 -26.61 -32.95
N MET A 62 -28.20 -25.92 -32.48
CA MET A 62 -29.47 -26.51 -32.08
C MET A 62 -30.53 -26.54 -33.19
N LYS A 63 -30.34 -25.83 -34.32
CA LYS A 63 -31.39 -25.68 -35.36
C LYS A 63 -31.47 -26.86 -36.32
N HIS A 64 -30.48 -27.77 -36.32
CA HIS A 64 -30.36 -28.89 -37.26
C HIS A 64 -29.81 -30.17 -36.59
N VAL A 65 -30.62 -30.83 -35.76
CA VAL A 65 -30.21 -32.01 -34.94
C VAL A 65 -30.77 -33.33 -35.53
N ASP A 66 -30.78 -33.41 -36.85
CA ASP A 66 -31.43 -34.51 -37.58
C ASP A 66 -30.52 -35.72 -37.79
N THR A 67 -29.19 -35.53 -37.72
CA THR A 67 -28.18 -36.57 -37.91
C THR A 67 -27.49 -36.96 -36.60
N GLU A 68 -27.00 -38.20 -36.51
CA GLU A 68 -26.24 -38.67 -35.34
C GLU A 68 -24.95 -37.86 -35.11
N GLU A 69 -24.28 -37.41 -36.17
CA GLU A 69 -23.13 -36.50 -36.05
C GLU A 69 -23.52 -35.15 -35.46
N ALA A 70 -24.66 -34.58 -35.85
CA ALA A 70 -25.15 -33.32 -35.28
C ALA A 70 -25.49 -33.47 -33.79
N ARG A 71 -26.07 -34.62 -33.40
CA ARG A 71 -26.33 -34.96 -31.99
C ARG A 71 -25.04 -35.07 -31.17
N GLN A 72 -24.01 -35.72 -31.71
CA GLN A 72 -22.70 -35.80 -31.06
C GLN A 72 -22.05 -34.41 -30.90
N ARG A 73 -22.05 -33.57 -31.95
CA ARG A 73 -21.52 -32.21 -31.87
C ARG A 73 -22.25 -31.35 -30.84
N LEU A 74 -23.58 -31.47 -30.75
CA LEU A 74 -24.39 -30.80 -29.74
C LEU A 74 -24.04 -31.30 -28.32
N GLN A 75 -23.86 -32.60 -28.14
CA GLN A 75 -23.48 -33.19 -26.86
C GLN A 75 -22.09 -32.72 -26.41
N GLU A 76 -21.10 -32.68 -27.30
CA GLU A 76 -19.77 -32.14 -27.01
C GLU A 76 -19.81 -30.64 -26.67
N ALA A 77 -20.64 -29.86 -27.37
CA ALA A 77 -20.81 -28.44 -27.09
C ALA A 77 -21.44 -28.21 -25.70
N ARG A 78 -22.39 -29.06 -25.29
CA ARG A 78 -22.97 -29.04 -23.93
C ARG A 78 -21.93 -29.36 -22.87
N ILE A 79 -21.10 -30.39 -23.08
CA ILE A 79 -20.03 -30.78 -22.16
C ILE A 79 -19.05 -29.61 -21.97
N ARG A 80 -18.55 -29.03 -23.07
CA ARG A 80 -17.63 -27.88 -23.03
C ARG A 80 -18.24 -26.64 -22.38
N ALA A 81 -19.55 -26.43 -22.50
CA ALA A 81 -20.24 -25.30 -21.88
C ALA A 81 -20.51 -25.49 -20.39
N ASP A 82 -20.65 -26.73 -19.91
CA ASP A 82 -20.90 -27.07 -18.51
C ASP A 82 -19.62 -27.05 -17.65
N GLU A 83 -18.46 -27.35 -18.25
CA GLU A 83 -17.14 -27.37 -17.59
C GLU A 83 -16.70 -26.02 -16.96
N ARG A 84 -17.37 -24.90 -17.26
CA ARG A 84 -17.05 -23.58 -16.69
C ARG A 84 -17.60 -23.31 -15.28
N ARG A 85 -18.09 -24.30 -14.54
CA ARG A 85 -18.35 -24.17 -13.09
C ARG A 85 -17.67 -25.27 -12.29
N GLY A 86 -16.41 -25.03 -11.90
CA GLY A 86 -15.61 -25.94 -11.07
C GLY A 86 -16.10 -26.17 -9.64
N ASN A 87 -17.21 -25.56 -9.19
CA ASN A 87 -17.62 -25.55 -7.78
C ASN A 87 -18.89 -26.35 -7.43
N GLU A 88 -19.52 -27.06 -8.37
CA GLU A 88 -20.75 -27.84 -8.11
C GLU A 88 -20.56 -29.37 -8.27
N ARG A 89 -19.37 -29.91 -7.92
CA ARG A 89 -19.12 -31.37 -7.91
C ARG A 89 -19.30 -32.04 -6.54
N ARG A 90 -19.94 -31.37 -5.60
CA ARG A 90 -20.43 -31.95 -4.35
C ARG A 90 -21.87 -31.52 -4.15
N LEU A 91 -22.80 -32.29 -4.71
CA LEU A 91 -24.12 -32.59 -4.15
C LEU A 91 -24.93 -33.43 -5.17
N GLY A 92 -25.12 -34.71 -4.84
CA GLY A 92 -26.28 -35.49 -5.29
C GLY A 92 -26.10 -36.39 -6.51
N SER A 93 -25.81 -37.68 -6.29
CA SER A 93 -26.42 -38.73 -7.13
C SER A 93 -26.68 -40.00 -6.31
N GLU A 94 -27.76 -40.01 -5.52
CA GLU A 94 -28.34 -41.24 -4.95
C GLU A 94 -29.63 -41.68 -5.65
N ARG A 95 -30.01 -41.08 -6.78
CA ARG A 95 -31.14 -41.57 -7.57
C ARG A 95 -30.82 -41.47 -9.05
N MET A 96 -30.44 -42.61 -9.64
CA MET A 96 -30.77 -43.07 -11.01
C MET A 96 -29.68 -44.03 -11.53
N ARG A 97 -29.68 -45.27 -11.02
CA ARG A 97 -29.13 -46.45 -11.72
C ARG A 97 -30.04 -47.65 -11.52
N ALA A 98 -31.17 -47.60 -12.21
CA ALA A 98 -31.94 -48.72 -12.72
C ALA A 98 -32.75 -48.06 -13.85
N ASP A 99 -32.44 -48.26 -15.12
CA ASP A 99 -32.58 -49.53 -15.80
C ASP A 99 -31.86 -49.42 -17.16
N THR A 100 -30.97 -50.35 -17.46
CA THR A 100 -30.64 -50.76 -18.84
C THR A 100 -29.80 -52.02 -18.73
N GLY A 101 -30.46 -53.14 -19.02
CA GLY A 101 -29.87 -54.46 -19.00
C GLY A 101 -28.78 -54.61 -20.06
N GLU A 102 -27.54 -54.67 -19.61
CA GLU A 102 -26.43 -55.14 -20.41
C GLU A 102 -25.82 -56.34 -19.69
N ARG A 103 -26.03 -57.53 -20.26
CA ARG A 103 -25.44 -58.79 -19.77
C ARG A 103 -23.92 -58.71 -19.91
N ARG A 104 -23.23 -58.20 -18.90
CA ARG A 104 -21.78 -58.28 -18.75
C ARG A 104 -21.43 -59.53 -17.94
N ARG A 105 -20.41 -60.25 -18.41
CA ARG A 105 -19.98 -61.58 -17.96
C ARG A 105 -19.71 -61.62 -16.46
N ASP A 106 -19.98 -62.77 -15.85
CA ASP A 106 -19.93 -63.09 -14.41
C ASP A 106 -18.54 -62.89 -13.73
N SER A 107 -17.51 -62.47 -14.48
CA SER A 107 -16.15 -62.25 -13.99
C SER A 107 -15.86 -60.81 -13.56
N ASP A 108 -16.83 -59.90 -13.62
CA ASP A 108 -16.67 -58.47 -13.30
C ASP A 108 -17.39 -58.07 -11.98
N ARG A 109 -17.64 -59.07 -11.12
CA ARG A 109 -18.06 -58.83 -9.75
C ARG A 109 -16.88 -58.20 -9.01
N ARG A 110 -17.09 -57.02 -8.43
CA ARG A 110 -16.16 -56.44 -7.45
C ARG A 110 -15.84 -57.53 -6.44
N GLN A 111 -14.59 -57.98 -6.39
CA GLN A 111 -14.14 -58.91 -5.36
C GLN A 111 -14.36 -58.23 -4.00
N ASP A 112 -14.75 -59.00 -2.99
CA ASP A 112 -14.87 -58.48 -1.64
C ASP A 112 -13.54 -57.83 -1.26
N GLU A 113 -13.58 -56.57 -0.82
CA GLU A 113 -12.39 -55.85 -0.42
C GLU A 113 -11.72 -56.62 0.72
N GLU A 114 -10.40 -56.80 0.63
CA GLU A 114 -9.62 -57.52 1.63
C GLU A 114 -9.87 -56.93 3.02
N VAL A 115 -10.14 -57.77 4.02
CA VAL A 115 -10.57 -57.37 5.36
C VAL A 115 -9.63 -56.32 5.97
N GLU A 116 -8.34 -56.40 5.64
CA GLU A 116 -7.33 -55.46 6.09
C GLU A 116 -7.50 -54.05 5.50
N THR A 117 -7.90 -53.94 4.22
CA THR A 117 -8.19 -52.66 3.56
C THR A 117 -9.44 -51.99 4.11
N VAL A 118 -10.46 -52.77 4.48
CA VAL A 118 -11.66 -52.29 5.16
C VAL A 118 -11.28 -51.75 6.54
N ARG A 119 -10.50 -52.52 7.32
CA ARG A 119 -10.01 -52.12 8.64
C ARG A 119 -9.14 -50.86 8.59
N HIS A 120 -8.26 -50.74 7.60
CA HIS A 120 -7.43 -49.54 7.41
C HIS A 120 -8.28 -48.30 7.14
N ARG A 121 -9.37 -48.45 6.40
CA ARG A 121 -10.32 -47.37 6.09
C ARG A 121 -11.13 -46.97 7.32
N GLU A 122 -11.56 -47.92 8.14
CA GLU A 122 -12.25 -47.67 9.41
C GLU A 122 -11.36 -46.97 10.43
N ILE A 123 -10.12 -47.40 10.58
CA ILE A 123 -9.13 -46.73 11.45
C ILE A 123 -8.89 -45.31 10.95
N ARG A 124 -8.67 -45.12 9.64
CA ARG A 124 -8.49 -43.80 9.05
C ARG A 124 -9.72 -42.89 9.26
N ARG A 125 -10.93 -43.44 9.17
CA ARG A 125 -12.17 -42.71 9.50
C ARG A 125 -12.21 -42.32 10.96
N GLY A 126 -11.91 -43.25 11.87
CA GLY A 126 -11.87 -42.97 13.30
C GLY A 126 -10.85 -41.88 13.67
N VAL A 127 -9.67 -41.87 13.03
CA VAL A 127 -8.66 -40.81 13.23
C VAL A 127 -9.12 -39.47 12.67
N LEU A 128 -9.78 -39.44 11.51
CA LEU A 128 -10.31 -38.21 10.91
C LEU A 128 -11.51 -37.66 11.70
N ASP A 129 -12.41 -38.52 12.16
CA ASP A 129 -13.56 -38.14 12.99
C ASP A 129 -13.11 -37.68 14.38
N ALA A 130 -12.06 -38.29 14.95
CA ALA A 130 -11.43 -37.82 16.19
C ALA A 130 -10.75 -36.45 16.03
N GLY A 131 -10.20 -36.14 14.85
CA GLY A 131 -9.65 -34.82 14.52
C GLY A 131 -10.72 -33.74 14.21
N LEU A 132 -11.97 -34.14 14.03
CA LEU A 132 -13.12 -33.26 13.78
C LEU A 132 -14.02 -33.07 15.01
N VAL A 133 -13.71 -33.72 16.13
CA VAL A 133 -14.15 -33.21 17.43
C VAL A 133 -13.48 -31.86 17.57
N ALA A 134 -14.27 -30.85 17.27
CA ALA A 134 -13.92 -29.46 17.37
C ALA A 134 -13.19 -29.25 18.69
N ASP A 135 -11.90 -28.98 18.59
CA ASP A 135 -11.25 -28.12 19.55
C ASP A 135 -12.03 -26.81 19.47
N THR A 136 -13.06 -26.69 20.30
CA THR A 136 -13.50 -25.39 20.79
C THR A 136 -12.31 -24.86 21.55
N GLY A 137 -11.34 -24.30 20.81
CA GLY A 137 -10.22 -23.60 21.37
C GLY A 137 -10.74 -22.59 22.39
N PRO A 138 -9.96 -22.24 23.42
CA PRO A 138 -10.44 -21.66 24.68
C PRO A 138 -10.94 -20.20 24.57
N CYS A 139 -11.48 -19.77 23.44
CA CYS A 139 -11.86 -18.40 23.18
C CYS A 139 -13.28 -18.29 22.63
N GLY A 140 -14.24 -18.25 23.57
CA GLY A 140 -15.65 -17.93 23.32
C GLY A 140 -15.88 -16.47 22.87
N PRO A 141 -17.12 -15.93 22.94
CA PRO A 141 -17.47 -14.59 22.44
C PRO A 141 -16.61 -13.47 23.05
N GLN A 142 -16.04 -13.70 24.24
CA GLN A 142 -15.13 -12.78 24.91
C GLN A 142 -13.84 -12.51 24.12
N CYS A 143 -13.33 -13.48 23.35
CA CYS A 143 -12.12 -13.30 22.57
C CYS A 143 -12.33 -12.37 21.36
N LYS A 144 -13.54 -12.37 20.78
CA LYS A 144 -13.92 -11.44 19.71
C LYS A 144 -14.04 -10.02 20.23
N ILE A 145 -14.54 -9.85 21.46
CA ILE A 145 -14.61 -8.54 22.13
C ILE A 145 -13.20 -8.02 22.43
N VAL A 146 -12.32 -8.88 22.95
CA VAL A 146 -10.92 -8.50 23.20
C VAL A 146 -10.21 -8.13 21.90
N LEU A 147 -10.40 -8.89 20.82
CA LEU A 147 -9.83 -8.56 19.51
C LEU A 147 -10.39 -7.22 18.98
N ALA A 148 -11.69 -6.97 19.14
CA ALA A 148 -12.31 -5.71 18.75
C ALA A 148 -11.76 -4.53 19.57
N ILE A 149 -11.54 -4.71 20.87
CA ILE A 149 -10.91 -3.68 21.73
C ILE A 149 -9.47 -3.45 21.31
N ILE A 150 -8.69 -4.50 21.02
CA ILE A 150 -7.32 -4.36 20.52
C ILE A 150 -7.30 -3.61 19.18
N CYS A 151 -8.20 -3.95 18.25
CA CYS A 151 -8.33 -3.24 16.99
C CYS A 151 -8.75 -1.78 17.18
N MET A 152 -9.65 -1.49 18.12
CA MET A 152 -10.09 -0.12 18.42
C MET A 152 -8.97 0.68 19.08
N LEU A 153 -8.21 0.08 20.01
CA LEU A 153 -7.00 0.67 20.59
C LEU A 153 -5.90 0.88 19.55
N ALA A 154 -5.73 -0.04 18.60
CA ALA A 154 -4.80 0.12 17.48
C ALA A 154 -5.24 1.23 16.52
N LEU A 155 -6.55 1.36 16.25
CA LEU A 155 -7.10 2.44 15.44
C LEU A 155 -6.96 3.79 16.14
N VAL A 156 -7.22 3.85 17.45
CA VAL A 156 -6.93 5.02 18.29
C VAL A 156 -5.45 5.33 18.25
N PHE A 157 -4.57 4.32 18.36
CA PHE A 157 -3.12 4.53 18.25
C PHE A 157 -2.73 5.13 16.89
N ILE A 158 -3.31 4.65 15.78
CA ILE A 158 -3.06 5.18 14.43
C ILE A 158 -3.61 6.61 14.27
N VAL A 159 -4.77 6.91 14.84
CA VAL A 159 -5.42 8.24 14.73
C VAL A 159 -4.78 9.27 15.67
N PHE A 160 -4.22 8.82 16.79
CA PHE A 160 -3.60 9.67 17.82
C PHE A 160 -2.06 9.65 17.79
N THR A 161 -1.42 8.96 16.82
CA THR A 161 0.02 9.20 16.61
C THR A 161 0.18 10.64 16.11
N PRO A 162 1.00 11.48 16.78
CA PRO A 162 1.36 12.76 16.19
C PRO A 162 1.97 12.48 14.82
N ASP A 163 1.52 13.22 13.79
CA ASP A 163 2.09 13.14 12.46
C ASP A 163 3.62 13.13 12.58
N ALA A 164 4.26 12.18 11.90
CA ALA A 164 5.71 12.17 11.82
C ALA A 164 6.14 13.58 11.36
N PRO A 165 7.15 14.20 11.99
CA PRO A 165 7.56 15.54 11.61
C PRO A 165 7.81 15.56 10.10
N ASP A 166 7.00 16.36 9.39
CA ASP A 166 7.15 16.53 7.94
C ASP A 166 8.58 17.00 7.70
N ASP A 167 9.42 16.10 7.16
CA ASP A 167 10.83 16.36 6.87
C ASP A 167 11.01 17.23 5.59
N HIS A 168 9.91 17.84 5.15
CA HIS A 168 9.90 18.75 4.03
C HIS A 168 10.39 20.13 4.46
N PRO A 169 11.39 20.70 3.78
CA PRO A 169 11.84 22.06 4.06
C PRO A 169 10.71 23.07 3.81
N ASP A 170 10.45 23.94 4.78
CA ASP A 170 9.47 25.01 4.70
C ASP A 170 10.17 26.38 4.75
N CYS A 171 10.53 26.90 3.58
CA CYS A 171 11.16 28.22 3.46
C CYS A 171 10.23 29.39 3.80
N SER A 172 8.94 29.15 4.01
CA SER A 172 7.96 30.17 4.41
C SER A 172 7.70 30.18 5.91
N ALA A 173 8.13 29.13 6.63
CA ALA A 173 8.01 29.04 8.07
C ALA A 173 8.74 30.21 8.75
N PRO A 174 8.12 30.85 9.75
CA PRO A 174 8.78 31.88 10.55
C PRO A 174 9.91 31.28 11.40
N ALA A 175 10.81 32.15 11.89
CA ALA A 175 11.91 31.75 12.74
C ALA A 175 11.40 31.10 14.04
N ALA A 176 11.59 29.79 14.17
CA ALA A 176 11.13 28.98 15.28
C ALA A 176 12.11 27.84 15.61
N PRO A 177 12.03 27.24 16.82
CA PRO A 177 12.82 26.06 17.16
C PRO A 177 12.51 24.90 16.22
N GLN A 178 13.52 24.10 15.89
CA GLN A 178 13.39 22.90 15.04
C GLN A 178 12.85 23.16 13.62
N VAL A 179 12.77 24.42 13.19
CA VAL A 179 12.32 24.76 11.84
C VAL A 179 13.21 24.11 10.79
N ASN A 180 12.61 23.61 9.72
CA ASN A 180 13.31 23.00 8.60
C ASN A 180 13.42 23.99 7.43
N TRP A 181 14.57 24.63 7.31
CA TRP A 181 14.97 25.55 6.24
C TRP A 181 16.08 24.99 5.34
N ASN A 182 16.23 23.66 5.30
CA ASN A 182 17.24 23.03 4.46
C ASN A 182 17.07 23.46 2.98
N ASN A 183 18.16 23.86 2.33
CA ASN A 183 18.22 24.32 0.93
C ASN A 183 17.44 25.61 0.62
N CYS A 184 16.98 26.35 1.62
CA CYS A 184 16.28 27.62 1.41
C CYS A 184 17.24 28.75 1.01
N LYS A 185 16.72 29.77 0.32
CA LYS A 185 17.48 30.97 -0.05
C LYS A 185 16.80 32.20 0.55
N MET A 186 17.35 32.72 1.64
CA MET A 186 16.84 33.89 2.36
C MET A 186 18.00 34.86 2.67
N PRO A 187 18.70 35.39 1.64
CA PRO A 187 19.73 36.38 1.87
C PRO A 187 19.15 37.61 2.55
N GLY A 188 19.87 38.17 3.52
CA GLY A 188 19.41 39.32 4.28
C GLY A 188 18.27 39.02 5.27
N LEU A 189 18.02 37.75 5.63
CA LEU A 189 17.02 37.40 6.64
C LEU A 189 17.23 38.21 7.93
N GLU A 190 16.16 38.83 8.42
CA GLU A 190 16.16 39.56 9.69
C GLU A 190 15.48 38.70 10.77
N ALA A 191 16.28 38.11 11.65
CA ALA A 191 15.80 37.25 12.73
C ALA A 191 16.64 37.48 14.00
N GLU A 192 16.78 38.75 14.41
CA GLU A 192 17.46 39.13 15.65
C GLU A 192 16.77 38.49 16.87
N GLN A 193 17.57 37.96 17.79
CA GLN A 193 17.11 37.32 19.03
C GLN A 193 16.15 36.13 18.81
N ALA A 194 16.02 35.64 17.57
CA ALA A 194 15.14 34.53 17.27
C ALA A 194 15.60 33.24 17.95
N ASN A 195 14.64 32.43 18.39
CA ASN A 195 14.90 31.11 18.91
C ASN A 195 14.87 30.09 17.77
N LEU A 196 16.06 29.71 17.28
CA LEU A 196 16.30 28.77 16.17
C LEU A 196 17.01 27.51 16.68
N ARG A 197 16.77 27.14 17.94
CA ARG A 197 17.37 25.96 18.57
C ARG A 197 17.04 24.70 17.78
N ALA A 198 18.05 23.88 17.50
CA ALA A 198 17.94 22.65 16.72
C ALA A 198 17.27 22.84 15.35
N ALA A 199 17.29 24.05 14.78
CA ALA A 199 16.84 24.30 13.41
C ALA A 199 17.68 23.51 12.41
N GLN A 200 17.06 23.08 11.31
CA GLN A 200 17.74 22.47 10.18
C GLN A 200 17.86 23.52 9.07
N ALA A 201 19.07 23.99 8.79
CA ALA A 201 19.33 25.03 7.80
C ALA A 201 20.55 24.66 6.92
N ARG A 202 20.71 23.36 6.66
CA ARG A 202 21.77 22.82 5.81
C ARG A 202 21.66 23.38 4.40
N ASN A 203 22.79 23.78 3.82
CA ASN A 203 22.87 24.30 2.44
C ASN A 203 21.93 25.51 2.20
N MET A 204 21.66 26.29 3.24
CA MET A 204 20.82 27.48 3.18
C MET A 204 21.66 28.72 2.80
N ASP A 205 21.08 29.65 2.04
CA ASP A 205 21.67 30.96 1.79
C ASP A 205 21.13 32.01 2.79
N LEU A 206 22.00 32.43 3.70
CA LEU A 206 21.80 33.48 4.71
C LEU A 206 22.84 34.60 4.54
N THR A 207 23.32 34.81 3.31
CA THR A 207 24.30 35.85 3.02
C THR A 207 23.77 37.22 3.46
N GLY A 208 24.52 37.94 4.29
CA GLY A 208 24.13 39.25 4.83
C GLY A 208 22.97 39.21 5.84
N ALA A 209 22.59 38.05 6.36
CA ALA A 209 21.51 37.95 7.35
C ALA A 209 21.84 38.67 8.66
N ARG A 210 20.80 39.22 9.31
CA ARG A 210 20.88 39.92 10.60
C ARG A 210 20.34 39.01 11.70
N LEU A 211 21.25 38.38 12.42
CA LEU A 211 21.02 37.29 13.38
C LEU A 211 21.60 37.61 14.77
N VAL A 212 21.67 38.89 15.12
CA VAL A 212 22.22 39.38 16.39
C VAL A 212 21.48 38.73 17.56
N GLY A 213 22.21 38.07 18.45
CA GLY A 213 21.65 37.41 19.63
C GLY A 213 20.76 36.20 19.35
N ALA A 214 20.69 35.71 18.11
CA ALA A 214 19.89 34.53 17.77
C ALA A 214 20.43 33.25 18.44
N ASN A 215 19.53 32.33 18.77
CA ASN A 215 19.85 31.07 19.44
C ASN A 215 19.81 29.91 18.44
N PHE A 216 20.97 29.38 18.09
CA PHE A 216 21.20 28.26 17.19
C PHE A 216 21.78 27.03 17.91
N ILE A 217 21.50 26.86 19.21
CA ILE A 217 22.08 25.75 19.97
C ILE A 217 21.66 24.41 19.34
N GLY A 218 22.65 23.59 18.97
CA GLY A 218 22.44 22.27 18.38
C GLY A 218 21.85 22.28 16.97
N SER A 219 21.82 23.42 16.28
CA SER A 219 21.28 23.54 14.93
C SER A 219 22.22 22.97 13.87
N ASP A 220 21.67 22.51 12.74
CA ASP A 220 22.44 22.04 11.58
C ASP A 220 22.55 23.15 10.54
N LEU A 221 23.71 23.81 10.50
CA LEU A 221 24.09 24.89 9.59
C LEU A 221 25.22 24.41 8.64
N ALA A 222 25.30 23.10 8.36
CA ALA A 222 26.32 22.57 7.47
C ALA A 222 26.15 23.13 6.06
N TYR A 223 27.25 23.60 5.46
CA TYR A 223 27.29 24.21 4.13
C TYR A 223 26.41 25.46 3.96
N THR A 224 25.96 26.08 5.05
CA THR A 224 25.19 27.32 5.01
C THR A 224 26.08 28.49 4.59
N LEU A 225 25.57 29.37 3.72
CA LEU A 225 26.23 30.62 3.35
C LEU A 225 25.83 31.70 4.35
N LEU A 226 26.75 32.07 5.23
CA LEU A 226 26.63 33.13 6.23
C LEU A 226 27.63 34.27 5.95
N ASN A 227 28.08 34.40 4.70
CA ASN A 227 29.02 35.45 4.32
C ASN A 227 28.39 36.82 4.61
N LEU A 228 29.15 37.74 5.19
CA LEU A 228 28.68 39.08 5.59
C LEU A 228 27.54 39.09 6.63
N ALA A 229 27.17 37.94 7.23
CA ALA A 229 26.10 37.89 8.22
C ALA A 229 26.52 38.54 9.55
N ASP A 230 25.56 39.15 10.23
CA ASP A 230 25.72 39.70 11.57
C ASP A 230 25.22 38.69 12.61
N LEU A 231 26.16 38.00 13.25
CA LEU A 231 25.96 36.96 14.27
C LEU A 231 26.45 37.41 15.64
N ARG A 232 26.57 38.74 15.87
CA ARG A 232 27.03 39.27 17.16
C ARG A 232 26.18 38.73 18.29
N HIS A 233 26.82 38.26 19.36
CA HIS A 233 26.16 37.69 20.54
C HIS A 233 25.25 36.47 20.28
N ALA A 234 25.26 35.87 19.08
CA ALA A 234 24.50 34.66 18.81
C ALA A 234 25.02 33.47 19.62
N ASP A 235 24.13 32.55 19.98
CA ASP A 235 24.51 31.28 20.63
C ASP A 235 24.48 30.14 19.61
N LEU A 236 25.65 29.74 19.15
CA LEU A 236 25.91 28.66 18.20
C LEU A 236 26.49 27.43 18.92
N SER A 237 26.30 27.30 20.24
CA SER A 237 26.87 26.19 21.01
C SER A 237 26.38 24.83 20.49
N ASN A 238 27.29 23.89 20.28
CA ASN A 238 27.03 22.56 19.68
C ASN A 238 26.39 22.59 18.27
N ALA A 239 26.41 23.73 17.57
CA ALA A 239 25.91 23.79 16.19
C ALA A 239 26.85 23.03 15.23
N ARG A 240 26.28 22.36 14.24
CA ARG A 240 27.04 21.77 13.13
C ARG A 240 27.19 22.80 12.03
N MET A 241 28.39 23.29 11.80
CA MET A 241 28.70 24.33 10.81
C MET A 241 29.77 23.88 9.81
N THR A 242 29.88 22.56 9.59
CA THR A 242 30.86 21.96 8.69
C THR A 242 30.73 22.55 7.29
N GLY A 243 31.81 23.10 6.74
CA GLY A 243 31.81 23.70 5.41
C GLY A 243 30.99 25.00 5.28
N ALA A 244 30.58 25.63 6.39
CA ALA A 244 29.85 26.90 6.34
C ALA A 244 30.72 28.04 5.77
N GLY A 245 30.12 28.92 4.98
CA GLY A 245 30.77 30.13 4.48
C GLY A 245 30.55 31.29 5.45
N LEU A 246 31.58 31.72 6.16
CA LEU A 246 31.54 32.80 7.16
C LEU A 246 32.44 33.97 6.76
N ARG A 247 32.74 34.12 5.47
CA ARG A 247 33.65 35.17 5.01
C ARG A 247 33.09 36.55 5.37
N ALA A 248 33.91 37.36 6.04
CA ALA A 248 33.57 38.69 6.53
C ALA A 248 32.31 38.73 7.42
N ALA A 249 31.94 37.62 8.07
CA ALA A 249 30.85 37.58 9.04
C ALA A 249 31.28 38.23 10.38
N ASP A 250 30.33 38.83 11.09
CA ASP A 250 30.55 39.42 12.40
C ASP A 250 30.08 38.47 13.51
N LEU A 251 31.02 37.80 14.17
CA LEU A 251 30.80 36.82 15.25
C LEU A 251 31.22 37.39 16.62
N ARG A 252 31.35 38.72 16.76
CA ARG A 252 31.82 39.32 18.02
C ARG A 252 30.91 38.96 19.18
N GLY A 253 31.49 38.45 20.26
CA GLY A 253 30.74 37.99 21.43
C GLY A 253 29.86 36.76 21.21
N ALA A 254 29.93 36.08 20.05
CA ALA A 254 29.17 34.87 19.79
C ALA A 254 29.68 33.69 20.64
N ARG A 255 28.78 32.76 20.99
CA ARG A 255 29.12 31.53 21.73
C ARG A 255 29.20 30.37 20.75
N LEU A 256 30.38 29.78 20.58
CA LEU A 256 30.64 28.68 19.65
C LEU A 256 31.06 27.41 20.37
N ALA A 257 30.77 27.30 21.67
CA ALA A 257 31.28 26.22 22.50
C ALA A 257 30.81 24.85 21.97
N GLY A 258 31.74 23.95 21.68
CA GLY A 258 31.45 22.63 21.09
C GLY A 258 30.92 22.65 19.65
N ALA A 259 30.88 23.80 18.97
CA ALA A 259 30.46 23.87 17.58
C ALA A 259 31.49 23.22 16.63
N ASP A 260 31.02 22.67 15.52
CA ASP A 260 31.88 22.09 14.49
C ASP A 260 31.99 23.00 13.27
N LEU A 261 33.11 23.73 13.15
CA LEU A 261 33.47 24.59 12.03
C LEU A 261 34.50 23.94 11.10
N SER A 262 34.60 22.61 11.10
CA SER A 262 35.51 21.90 10.19
C SER A 262 35.22 22.27 8.72
N PHE A 263 36.27 22.52 7.93
CA PHE A 263 36.17 22.98 6.52
C PHE A 263 35.43 24.32 6.31
N ALA A 264 35.09 25.07 7.36
CA ALA A 264 34.45 26.38 7.21
C ALA A 264 35.43 27.43 6.66
N ASP A 265 34.91 28.46 6.00
CA ASP A 265 35.68 29.61 5.52
C ASP A 265 35.42 30.84 6.40
N LEU A 266 36.37 31.18 7.28
CA LEU A 266 36.29 32.29 8.22
C LEU A 266 37.12 33.51 7.75
N ARG A 267 37.60 33.57 6.51
CA ARG A 267 38.41 34.70 6.03
C ARG A 267 37.75 36.04 6.34
N GLU A 268 38.50 36.97 6.90
CA GLU A 268 38.02 38.32 7.24
C GLU A 268 36.89 38.34 8.30
N ALA A 269 36.52 37.21 8.92
CA ALA A 269 35.50 37.16 9.96
C ALA A 269 36.00 37.81 11.26
N ARG A 270 35.08 38.41 12.02
CA ARG A 270 35.39 39.10 13.28
C ARG A 270 35.01 38.23 14.47
N LEU A 271 36.00 37.80 15.25
CA LEU A 271 35.82 36.89 16.40
C LEU A 271 36.08 37.58 17.76
N ASP A 272 36.12 38.92 17.83
CA ASP A 272 36.44 39.64 19.07
C ASP A 272 35.47 39.24 20.19
N GLY A 273 35.99 38.68 21.29
CA GLY A 273 35.18 38.22 22.43
C GLY A 273 34.33 36.98 22.18
N ALA A 274 34.48 36.28 21.05
CA ALA A 274 33.80 35.02 20.81
C ALA A 274 34.31 33.90 21.74
N VAL A 275 33.41 33.05 22.21
CA VAL A 275 33.74 31.91 23.08
C VAL A 275 33.96 30.67 22.21
N LEU A 276 35.22 30.28 22.03
CA LEU A 276 35.63 29.17 21.15
C LEU A 276 35.97 27.87 21.90
N ALA A 277 35.58 27.73 23.17
CA ALA A 277 35.92 26.54 23.95
C ALA A 277 35.39 25.27 23.26
N GLU A 278 36.25 24.29 23.02
CA GLU A 278 35.88 23.02 22.37
C GLU A 278 35.36 23.15 20.91
N THR A 279 35.43 24.34 20.30
CA THR A 279 35.05 24.53 18.89
C THR A 279 36.04 23.82 17.98
N ARG A 280 35.57 23.02 17.02
CA ARG A 280 36.42 22.30 16.06
C ARG A 280 36.66 23.15 14.82
N PHE A 281 37.90 23.18 14.34
CA PHE A 281 38.34 23.95 13.16
C PHE A 281 39.12 23.07 12.17
N ASP A 282 38.85 21.76 12.11
CA ASP A 282 39.64 20.85 11.27
C ASP A 282 39.56 21.27 9.80
N ASN A 283 40.71 21.60 9.19
CA ASN A 283 40.79 22.05 7.79
C ASN A 283 40.00 23.33 7.47
N ALA A 284 39.60 24.12 8.48
CA ALA A 284 38.96 25.41 8.26
C ALA A 284 39.95 26.42 7.68
N ILE A 285 39.47 27.35 6.87
CA ILE A 285 40.25 28.53 6.45
C ILE A 285 40.05 29.60 7.51
N TRP A 286 41.13 29.96 8.21
CA TRP A 286 41.11 30.89 9.33
C TRP A 286 40.92 32.34 8.90
N ILE A 287 40.73 33.23 9.88
CA ILE A 287 40.49 34.67 9.66
C ILE A 287 41.59 35.38 8.87
N ASP A 288 42.84 34.90 8.96
CA ASP A 288 44.03 35.39 8.24
C ASP A 288 44.30 34.67 6.92
N GLY A 289 43.43 33.73 6.52
CA GLY A 289 43.53 32.97 5.28
C GLY A 289 44.36 31.69 5.36
N ARG A 290 45.00 31.36 6.49
CA ARG A 290 45.70 30.08 6.64
C ARG A 290 44.72 28.93 6.87
N THR A 291 45.07 27.72 6.44
CA THR A 291 44.27 26.52 6.73
C THR A 291 44.67 25.91 8.06
N CYS A 292 43.70 25.69 8.95
CA CYS A 292 43.91 25.04 10.24
C CYS A 292 44.15 23.53 10.06
N LYS A 293 45.08 22.97 10.83
CA LYS A 293 45.34 21.52 10.80
C LYS A 293 44.22 20.71 11.44
N ALA A 294 44.12 19.43 11.08
CA ALA A 294 43.29 18.46 11.80
C ALA A 294 43.70 18.39 13.29
N GLY A 295 42.71 18.29 14.18
CA GLY A 295 42.88 18.40 15.62
C GLY A 295 42.83 19.84 16.16
N SER A 296 42.48 20.83 15.33
CA SER A 296 42.35 22.22 15.77
C SER A 296 41.09 22.38 16.62
N VAL A 297 41.26 22.47 17.94
CA VAL A 297 40.15 22.65 18.90
C VAL A 297 40.38 23.92 19.72
N GLY A 298 39.39 24.82 19.66
CA GLY A 298 39.37 26.16 20.29
C GLY A 298 40.40 27.15 19.78
N ARG A 299 41.38 26.69 19.02
CA ARG A 299 42.36 27.51 18.30
C ARG A 299 42.77 26.80 17.01
N CYS A 300 43.16 27.59 16.03
CA CYS A 300 43.72 27.11 14.77
C CYS A 300 45.21 26.79 14.92
N LEU A 301 45.60 25.53 14.68
CA LEU A 301 46.97 24.99 14.74
C LEU A 301 47.70 25.03 13.39
#